data_AF-A0A2C6MC78-F1
#
_entry.id   AF-A0A2C6MC78-F1
#
_cell.length_a   1.000
_cell.length_b   1.000
_cell.length_c   1.000
_cell.angle_alpha   90.00
_cell.angle_beta   90.00
_cell.angle_gamma   90.00
#
_symmetry.space_group_name_H-M   'P 1'
#
loop_
_entity.id
_entity.type
_entity.pdbx_description
1 polymer ?
#
loop_
_entity_poly.entity_id
_entity_poly.type
_entity_poly.pdbx_seq_one_letter_code
_entity_poly.pdbx_strand_id
1 'polypeptide(L)'
;MTDDLISMVDWLKTKGCTHVAMESTGSYWKPIYNLLELEDIQPMVVNAKHIKNVPGRKTDVKDAEWIAGLLRHGLLQGSYIPSREQRELRELIRYRRSLIEERAREINRIQKVLECANIKLSSVASDVLGKSGRAMIEAIIEND
;
A
#
# COMPACT_ATOMS: atom_id res chain seq x y z
N MET A 1 8.62 -7.83 -16.11
CA MET A 1 7.80 -7.93 -14.87
C MET A 1 6.32 -8.16 -15.19
N THR A 2 5.65 -7.27 -15.93
CA THR A 2 4.25 -7.50 -16.32
C THR A 2 4.11 -8.70 -17.25
N ASP A 3 4.99 -8.82 -18.24
CA ASP A 3 5.00 -9.96 -19.18
C ASP A 3 5.26 -11.30 -18.45
N ASP A 4 6.09 -11.29 -17.41
CA ASP A 4 6.37 -12.47 -16.59
C ASP A 4 5.12 -12.90 -15.80
N LEU A 5 4.34 -11.94 -15.27
CA LEU A 5 3.09 -12.23 -14.59
C LEU A 5 2.03 -12.77 -15.53
N ILE A 6 1.92 -12.21 -16.74
CA ILE A 6 1.01 -12.73 -17.78
C ILE A 6 1.43 -14.16 -18.15
N SER A 7 2.71 -14.39 -18.39
CA SER A 7 3.26 -15.72 -18.69
C SER A 7 2.99 -16.73 -17.58
N MET A 8 3.07 -16.31 -16.32
CA MET A 8 2.72 -17.14 -15.16
C MET A 8 1.23 -17.50 -15.14
N VAL A 9 0.34 -16.54 -15.41
CA VAL A 9 -1.11 -16.78 -15.45
C VAL A 9 -1.47 -17.72 -16.60
N ASP A 10 -0.92 -17.51 -17.79
CA ASP A 10 -1.08 -18.41 -18.93
C ASP A 10 -0.60 -19.82 -18.60
N TRP A 11 0.56 -19.95 -17.96
CA TRP A 11 1.07 -21.24 -17.51
C TRP A 11 0.10 -21.93 -16.54
N LEU A 12 -0.44 -21.22 -15.54
CA LEU A 12 -1.43 -21.77 -14.61
C LEU A 12 -2.71 -22.23 -15.33
N LYS A 13 -3.20 -21.45 -16.30
CA LYS A 13 -4.36 -21.81 -17.13
C LYS A 13 -4.09 -23.08 -17.94
N THR A 14 -2.93 -23.18 -18.60
CA THR A 14 -2.56 -24.38 -19.38
C THR A 14 -2.48 -25.66 -18.52
N LYS A 15 -2.22 -25.52 -17.21
CA LYS A 15 -2.22 -26.62 -16.25
C LYS A 15 -3.59 -26.90 -15.62
N GLY A 16 -4.63 -26.13 -15.98
CA GLY A 16 -5.98 -26.29 -15.43
C GLY A 16 -6.09 -25.91 -13.95
N CYS A 17 -5.22 -25.02 -13.46
CA CYS A 17 -5.25 -24.57 -12.08
C CYS A 17 -6.46 -23.64 -11.85
N THR A 18 -7.32 -23.99 -10.89
CA THR A 18 -8.51 -23.20 -10.54
C THR A 18 -8.34 -22.34 -9.29
N HIS A 19 -7.39 -22.71 -8.41
CA HIS A 19 -7.14 -22.04 -7.14
C HIS A 19 -5.65 -21.72 -7.00
N VAL A 20 -5.35 -20.54 -6.46
CA VAL A 20 -3.98 -20.09 -6.17
C VAL A 20 -3.96 -19.51 -4.77
N ALA A 21 -2.94 -19.84 -3.98
CA ALA A 21 -2.72 -19.24 -2.67
C ALA A 21 -1.37 -18.55 -2.60
N MET A 22 -1.33 -17.41 -1.92
CA MET A 22 -0.11 -16.62 -1.70
C MET A 22 -0.07 -16.06 -0.28
N GLU A 23 1.14 -15.94 0.26
CA GLU A 23 1.35 -15.29 1.55
C GLU A 23 1.12 -13.77 1.42
N SER A 24 0.54 -13.16 2.45
CA SER A 24 0.33 -11.72 2.54
C SER A 24 1.66 -10.95 2.72
N THR A 25 2.42 -10.78 1.64
CA THR A 25 3.70 -10.05 1.62
C THR A 25 3.53 -8.61 1.11
N GLY A 26 3.21 -7.68 2.02
CA GLY A 26 3.13 -6.25 1.69
C GLY A 26 2.15 -5.93 0.55
N SER A 27 2.60 -5.22 -0.48
CA SER A 27 1.81 -4.87 -1.67
C SER A 27 2.01 -5.81 -2.86
N TYR A 28 2.96 -6.75 -2.81
CA TYR A 28 3.36 -7.57 -3.96
C TYR A 28 2.28 -8.54 -4.43
N TRP A 29 1.37 -8.95 -3.54
CA TRP A 29 0.23 -9.81 -3.89
C TRP A 29 -0.81 -9.09 -4.77
N LYS A 30 -0.91 -7.76 -4.71
CA LYS A 30 -1.94 -6.98 -5.40
C LYS A 30 -1.97 -7.21 -6.92
N PRO A 31 -0.85 -7.03 -7.66
CA PRO A 31 -0.85 -7.24 -9.12
C PRO A 31 -1.19 -8.68 -9.51
N ILE A 32 -0.69 -9.66 -8.76
CA ILE A 32 -0.96 -11.08 -9.00
C ILE A 32 -2.44 -11.38 -8.79
N TYR A 33 -2.99 -10.95 -7.65
CA TYR A 33 -4.40 -11.15 -7.31
C TYR A 33 -5.33 -10.55 -8.38
N ASN A 34 -5.04 -9.32 -8.83
CA ASN A 34 -5.85 -8.65 -9.84
C ASN A 34 -5.86 -9.40 -11.18
N LEU A 35 -4.72 -9.92 -11.62
CA LEU A 35 -4.65 -10.68 -12.87
C LEU A 35 -5.38 -12.03 -12.75
N LEU A 36 -5.21 -12.74 -11.64
CA LEU A 36 -5.89 -14.02 -11.41
C LEU A 36 -7.41 -13.84 -11.31
N GLU A 37 -7.88 -12.79 -10.63
CA GLU A 37 -9.30 -12.43 -10.52
C GLU A 37 -9.93 -12.11 -11.89
N LEU A 38 -9.18 -11.51 -12.81
CA LEU A 38 -9.64 -11.23 -14.18
C LEU A 38 -9.74 -12.49 -15.06
N GLU A 39 -8.97 -13.52 -14.75
CA GLU A 39 -8.89 -14.77 -15.51
C GLU A 39 -9.69 -15.91 -14.86
N ASP A 40 -10.63 -15.57 -13.96
CA ASP A 40 -11.51 -16.48 -13.21
C ASP A 40 -10.77 -17.52 -12.33
N ILE A 41 -9.48 -17.30 -12.03
CA ILE A 41 -8.69 -18.13 -11.12
C ILE A 41 -8.88 -17.61 -9.70
N GLN A 42 -9.38 -18.46 -8.80
CA GLN A 42 -9.73 -18.08 -7.43
C GLN A 42 -8.47 -17.83 -6.58
N PRO A 43 -8.10 -16.56 -6.29
CA PRO A 43 -6.89 -16.26 -5.56
C PRO A 43 -7.17 -16.14 -4.06
N MET A 44 -6.29 -16.71 -3.25
CA MET A 44 -6.37 -16.67 -1.79
C MET A 44 -5.12 -16.00 -1.22
N VAL A 45 -5.31 -14.87 -0.53
CA VAL A 45 -4.22 -14.23 0.24
C VAL A 45 -4.29 -14.75 1.66
N VAL A 46 -3.22 -15.36 2.16
CA VAL A 46 -3.22 -16.00 3.49
C VAL A 46 -2.27 -15.28 4.44
N ASN A 47 -2.67 -15.18 5.70
CA ASN A 47 -1.86 -14.59 6.74
C ASN A 47 -0.68 -15.51 7.10
N ALA A 48 0.53 -14.96 7.09
CA ALA A 48 1.76 -15.64 7.50
C ALA A 48 1.67 -16.32 8.87
N LYS A 49 0.92 -15.73 9.81
CA LYS A 49 0.70 -16.28 11.16
C LYS A 49 -0.05 -17.61 11.14
N HIS A 50 -0.89 -17.85 10.13
CA HIS A 50 -1.71 -19.05 10.02
C HIS A 50 -0.98 -20.17 9.27
N ILE A 51 0.06 -19.85 8.48
CA ILE A 51 0.86 -20.80 7.72
C ILE A 51 2.23 -21.03 8.38
N LYS A 52 2.33 -20.89 9.71
CA LYS A 52 3.61 -21.04 10.42
C LYS A 52 4.25 -22.39 10.09
N ASN A 53 5.37 -22.33 9.38
CA ASN A 53 6.19 -23.49 9.06
C ASN A 53 6.89 -24.03 10.32
N VAL A 54 7.17 -25.32 10.32
CA VAL A 54 7.99 -25.99 11.34
C VAL A 54 9.43 -25.43 11.26
N PRO A 55 10.09 -25.08 12.38
CA PRO A 55 11.41 -24.46 12.35
C PRO A 55 12.46 -25.30 11.59
N GLY A 56 13.15 -24.68 10.63
CA GLY A 56 14.13 -25.33 9.75
C GLY A 56 14.62 -24.42 8.60
N ARG A 57 15.29 -25.02 7.59
CA ARG A 57 15.91 -24.31 6.44
C ARG A 57 14.84 -23.83 5.44
N LYS A 58 14.32 -22.63 5.67
CA LYS A 58 13.29 -21.93 4.86
C LYS A 58 13.88 -21.43 3.54
N THR A 59 13.22 -21.71 2.42
CA THR A 59 13.51 -21.14 1.08
C THR A 59 12.19 -20.80 0.41
N ASP A 60 12.16 -19.75 -0.43
CA ASP A 60 10.91 -19.29 -1.08
C ASP A 60 10.20 -20.42 -1.85
N VAL A 61 10.96 -21.31 -2.49
CA VAL A 61 10.43 -22.49 -3.20
C VAL A 61 9.73 -23.46 -2.24
N LYS A 62 10.33 -23.76 -1.08
CA LYS A 62 9.75 -24.68 -0.10
C LYS A 62 8.51 -24.10 0.56
N ASP A 63 8.48 -22.79 0.76
CA ASP A 63 7.30 -22.11 1.29
C ASP A 63 6.14 -22.16 0.28
N ALA A 64 6.41 -21.96 -1.01
CA ALA A 64 5.41 -22.09 -2.06
C ALA A 64 4.85 -23.52 -2.15
N GLU A 65 5.72 -24.54 -2.10
CA GLU A 65 5.31 -25.96 -2.07
C GLU A 65 4.45 -26.27 -0.84
N TRP A 66 4.82 -25.75 0.32
CA TRP A 66 4.06 -25.91 1.56
C TRP A 66 2.67 -25.28 1.47
N ILE A 67 2.58 -24.04 0.99
CA ILE A 67 1.31 -23.33 0.78
C ILE A 67 0.43 -24.09 -0.22
N ALA A 68 1.00 -24.60 -1.32
CA ALA A 68 0.27 -25.40 -2.29
C ALA A 68 -0.27 -26.71 -1.68
N GLY A 69 0.51 -27.35 -0.81
CA GLY A 69 0.05 -28.52 -0.05
C GLY A 69 -1.13 -28.20 0.86
N LEU A 70 -1.03 -27.14 1.66
CA LEU A 70 -2.11 -26.71 2.54
C LEU A 70 -3.37 -26.30 1.76
N LEU A 71 -3.21 -25.64 0.61
CA LEU A 71 -4.32 -25.28 -0.27
C LEU A 71 -5.05 -26.52 -0.77
N ARG A 72 -4.30 -27.53 -1.23
CA ARG A 72 -4.86 -28.80 -1.73
C ARG A 72 -5.68 -29.53 -0.65
N HIS A 73 -5.26 -29.44 0.61
CA HIS A 73 -5.96 -30.04 1.73
C HIS A 73 -7.08 -29.16 2.31
N GLY A 74 -7.31 -27.95 1.77
CA GLY A 74 -8.33 -27.02 2.27
C GLY A 74 -8.02 -26.46 3.67
N LEU A 75 -6.76 -26.51 4.10
CA LEU A 75 -6.31 -26.07 5.43
C LEU A 75 -5.99 -24.57 5.50
N LEU A 76 -6.13 -23.85 4.38
CA LEU A 76 -5.88 -22.43 4.31
C LEU A 76 -7.15 -21.62 4.57
N GLN A 77 -7.02 -20.61 5.43
CA GLN A 77 -8.06 -19.61 5.62
C GLN A 77 -7.65 -18.32 4.91
N GLY A 78 -8.38 -17.98 3.85
CA GLY A 78 -8.19 -16.74 3.12
C GLY A 78 -8.45 -15.50 3.98
N SER A 79 -7.58 -14.51 3.86
CA SER A 79 -7.83 -13.17 4.35
C SER A 79 -8.93 -12.52 3.52
N TYR A 80 -9.72 -11.66 4.16
CA TYR A 80 -10.74 -10.90 3.44
C TYR A 80 -10.10 -9.92 2.46
N ILE A 81 -10.34 -10.14 1.17
CA ILE A 81 -9.99 -9.21 0.10
C ILE A 81 -11.28 -8.60 -0.45
N PRO A 82 -11.49 -7.29 -0.23
CA PRO A 82 -12.62 -6.56 -0.79
C PRO A 82 -12.68 -6.58 -2.31
N SER A 83 -13.88 -6.31 -2.83
CA SER A 83 -14.09 -6.16 -4.28
C SER A 83 -13.11 -5.14 -4.87
N ARG A 84 -12.86 -5.25 -6.18
CA ARG A 84 -12.01 -4.34 -6.92
C ARG A 84 -12.37 -2.87 -6.66
N GLU A 85 -13.64 -2.51 -6.77
CA GLU A 85 -14.14 -1.15 -6.52
C GLU A 85 -13.82 -0.66 -5.09
N GLN A 86 -14.02 -1.52 -4.08
CA GLN A 86 -13.69 -1.19 -2.69
C GLN A 86 -12.18 -1.06 -2.45
N ARG A 87 -11.36 -1.83 -3.18
CA ARG A 87 -9.89 -1.69 -3.13
C ARG A 87 -9.45 -0.37 -3.75
N GLU A 88 -9.93 -0.04 -4.94
CA GLU A 88 -9.61 1.21 -5.65
C GLU A 88 -9.99 2.44 -4.82
N LEU A 89 -11.21 2.47 -4.26
CA LEU A 89 -11.65 3.55 -3.38
C LEU A 89 -10.76 3.69 -2.14
N ARG A 90 -10.37 2.57 -1.51
CA ARG A 90 -9.50 2.61 -0.33
C ARG A 90 -8.10 3.11 -0.66
N GLU A 91 -7.55 2.78 -1.82
CA GLU A 91 -6.26 3.33 -2.25
C GLU A 91 -6.34 4.84 -2.45
N LEU A 92 -7.41 5.36 -3.07
CA LEU A 92 -7.62 6.81 -3.22
C LEU A 92 -7.73 7.53 -1.86
N ILE A 93 -8.48 6.97 -0.91
CA ILE A 93 -8.65 7.57 0.43
C ILE A 93 -7.33 7.53 1.21
N ARG A 94 -6.56 6.43 1.12
CA ARG A 94 -5.23 6.32 1.73
C ARG A 94 -4.27 7.35 1.14
N TYR A 95 -4.26 7.49 -0.17
CA TYR A 95 -3.42 8.47 -0.85
C TYR A 95 -3.77 9.90 -0.43
N ARG A 96 -5.07 10.24 -0.40
CA ARG A 96 -5.55 11.53 0.12
C ARG A 96 -5.07 11.79 1.55
N ARG A 97 -5.12 10.78 2.42
CA ARG A 97 -4.62 10.90 3.79
C ARG A 97 -3.12 11.20 3.82
N SER A 98 -2.32 10.48 3.02
CA SER A 98 -0.88 10.74 2.88
C SER A 98 -0.62 12.20 2.50
N LEU A 99 -1.33 12.72 1.48
CA LEU A 99 -1.18 14.11 1.04
C LEU A 99 -1.56 15.12 2.13
N ILE A 100 -2.60 14.84 2.92
CA ILE A 100 -2.98 15.72 4.04
C ILE A 100 -1.88 15.76 5.10
N GLU A 101 -1.31 14.60 5.42
CA GLU A 101 -0.22 14.49 6.39
C GLU A 101 1.07 15.15 5.87
N GLU A 102 1.39 14.98 4.58
CA GLU A 102 2.51 15.67 3.92
C GLU A 102 2.34 17.19 3.99
N ARG A 103 1.16 17.69 3.62
CA ARG A 103 0.84 19.12 3.72
C ARG A 103 1.02 19.64 5.14
N ALA A 104 0.55 18.90 6.14
CA ALA A 104 0.72 19.29 7.54
C ALA A 104 2.19 19.32 7.96
N ARG A 105 3.00 18.35 7.51
CA ARG A 105 4.45 18.34 7.74
C ARG A 105 5.13 19.56 7.13
N GLU A 106 4.78 19.94 5.90
CA GLU A 106 5.34 21.13 5.26
C GLU A 106 4.90 22.43 5.95
N ILE A 107 3.65 22.54 6.40
CA ILE A 107 3.19 23.68 7.21
C ILE A 107 4.05 23.83 8.47
N ASN A 108 4.24 22.75 9.22
CA ASN A 108 5.04 22.76 10.44
C ASN A 108 6.50 23.12 10.16
N ARG A 109 7.04 22.70 9.02
CA ARG A 109 8.40 23.04 8.59
C ARG A 109 8.53 24.53 8.31
N ILE A 110 7.57 25.14 7.60
CA ILE A 110 7.54 26.59 7.34
C ILE A 110 7.49 27.36 8.66
N GLN A 111 6.59 26.99 9.57
CA GLN A 111 6.49 27.62 10.89
C GLN A 111 7.81 27.55 11.65
N LYS A 112 8.46 26.39 11.66
CA LYS A 112 9.77 26.23 12.31
C LYS A 112 10.84 27.14 11.71
N VAL A 113 10.87 27.30 10.38
CA VAL A 113 11.81 28.21 9.70
C VAL A 113 11.55 29.66 10.11
N LEU A 114 10.29 30.10 10.10
CA LEU A 114 9.92 31.45 10.52
C LEU A 114 10.29 31.71 11.99
N GLU A 115 10.02 30.77 12.89
CA GLU A 115 10.38 30.89 14.30
C GLU A 115 11.89 30.92 14.53
N CYS A 116 12.68 30.16 13.75
CA CYS A 116 14.14 30.26 13.77
C CYS A 116 14.65 31.65 13.32
N ALA A 117 13.92 32.32 12.43
CA ALA A 117 14.17 33.70 12.02
C ALA A 117 13.59 34.74 13.00
N ASN A 118 13.13 34.32 14.18
CA ASN A 118 12.47 35.15 15.19
C ASN A 118 11.14 35.78 14.71
N ILE A 119 10.48 35.16 13.72
CA ILE A 119 9.18 35.57 13.18
C ILE A 119 8.10 34.59 13.68
N LYS A 120 7.37 34.98 14.72
CA LYS A 120 6.30 34.14 15.28
C LYS A 120 4.95 34.41 14.61
N LEU A 121 4.84 34.09 13.32
CA LEU A 121 3.61 34.35 12.55
C LEU A 121 2.37 33.63 13.13
N SER A 122 2.57 32.48 13.77
CA SER A 122 1.53 31.69 14.45
C SER A 122 0.85 32.40 15.63
N SER A 123 1.44 33.45 16.20
CA SER A 123 0.81 34.21 17.30
C SER A 123 -0.18 35.27 16.81
N VAL A 124 -0.12 35.66 15.54
CA VAL A 124 -0.94 36.74 14.97
C VAL A 124 -1.87 36.26 13.86
N ALA A 125 -1.55 35.15 13.18
CA ALA A 125 -2.36 34.57 12.12
C ALA A 125 -2.97 33.23 12.55
N SER A 126 -4.30 33.11 12.46
CA SER A 126 -5.01 31.85 12.75
C SER A 126 -4.71 30.74 11.73
N ASP A 127 -4.35 31.12 10.49
CA ASP A 127 -3.87 30.20 9.46
C ASP A 127 -2.64 30.81 8.75
N VAL A 128 -1.47 30.24 9.06
CA VAL A 128 -0.16 30.69 8.53
C VAL A 128 -0.08 30.53 7.01
N LEU A 129 -0.76 29.55 6.42
CA LEU A 129 -0.82 29.37 4.97
C LEU A 129 -2.16 29.82 4.37
N GLY A 130 -3.00 30.49 5.14
CA GLY A 130 -4.20 31.17 4.66
C GLY A 130 -3.85 32.37 3.77
N LYS A 131 -4.86 33.00 3.16
CA LYS A 131 -4.63 34.15 2.26
C LYS A 131 -3.79 35.24 2.92
N SER A 132 -4.15 35.65 4.12
CA SER A 132 -3.43 36.70 4.86
C SER A 132 -2.03 36.25 5.31
N GLY A 133 -1.88 35.01 5.79
CA GLY A 133 -0.58 34.49 6.22
C GLY A 133 0.42 34.40 5.07
N ARG A 134 -0.03 33.95 3.88
CA ARG A 134 0.79 33.95 2.67
C ARG A 134 1.17 35.35 2.21
N ALA A 135 0.23 36.30 2.18
CA ALA A 135 0.52 37.68 1.83
C ALA A 135 1.56 38.32 2.78
N MET A 136 1.51 38.00 4.08
CA MET A 136 2.53 38.44 5.03
C MET A 136 3.89 37.82 4.75
N ILE A 137 3.95 36.51 4.43
CA ILE A 137 5.20 35.83 4.08
C ILE A 137 5.79 36.42 2.78
N GLU A 138 4.97 36.62 1.75
CA GLU A 138 5.37 37.26 0.49
C GLU A 138 5.90 38.67 0.72
N ALA A 139 5.21 39.50 1.53
CA ALA A 139 5.66 40.84 1.86
C ALA A 139 6.98 40.87 2.65
N ILE A 140 7.25 39.85 3.48
CA ILE A 140 8.54 39.70 4.17
C ILE A 140 9.64 39.36 3.15
N ILE A 141 9.36 38.49 2.19
CA ILE A 141 10.31 38.10 1.13
C ILE A 141 10.61 39.28 0.20
N GLU A 142 9.63 40.13 -0.10
CA GLU A 142 9.79 41.28 -1.00
C GLU A 142 10.44 42.52 -0.36
N ASN A 143 10.46 42.62 0.98
CA ASN A 143 11.04 43.75 1.71
C ASN A 143 12.40 43.45 2.39
N ASP A 144 12.99 42.29 2.12
CA ASP A 144 14.43 42.02 2.30
C ASP A 144 15.20 42.32 0.99
#